data_AF-A0A382IV40-F1
#
_entry.id   AF-A0A382IV40-F1
#
_cell.length_a   1.000
_cell.length_b   1.000
_cell.length_c   1.000
_cell.angle_alpha   90.00
_cell.angle_beta   90.00
_cell.angle_gamma   90.00
#
_symmetry.space_group_name_H-M   'P 1'
#
loop_
_entity.id
_entity.type
_entity.pdbx_description
1 polymer ?
#
loop_
_entity_poly.entity_id
_entity_poly.type
_entity_poly.pdbx_seq_one_letter_code
_entity_poly.pdbx_strand_id
1 'polypeptide(L)'
;NLKRYWSARPIWDVRAQLRTAKWFGKGRVWPSVSNPLRKAVGLPDRRIFNRNYEPRVFQRWYSPDLLAETAEVLGEFNERFLSVDHDLASRLHADMEWLRVPFWVNAMDKAMMQIPVEVRMPFLDYKLVEYVFSLPVSYIYRHGWTKYILRLAVKDLLPESIVWRKTKVGFTVPKSQWLEKHHEYVQASLTDNRRRLSSYVNVDTMLSNLSAVPSDILWRSVNFAKWLEIFHPAGI
;
A
#
# COMPACT_ATOMS: atom_id res chain seq x y z
N ASN A 1 34.11 -7.86 16.60
CA ASN A 1 33.91 -9.29 16.22
C ASN A 1 33.26 -9.41 14.83
N LEU A 2 33.96 -8.88 13.81
CA LEU A 2 33.42 -8.52 12.47
C LEU A 2 33.47 -9.66 11.43
N LYS A 3 34.01 -10.83 11.78
CA LYS A 3 34.14 -11.97 10.85
C LYS A 3 32.86 -12.82 10.67
N ARG A 4 31.77 -12.55 11.40
CA ARG A 4 30.48 -13.27 11.25
C ARG A 4 29.49 -12.62 10.24
N TYR A 5 29.76 -11.40 9.77
CA TYR A 5 28.83 -10.61 8.95
C TYR A 5 29.08 -10.68 7.43
N TRP A 6 30.20 -11.25 6.99
CA TRP A 6 30.63 -11.29 5.58
C TRP A 6 30.17 -12.52 4.79
N SER A 7 29.44 -13.45 5.40
CA SER A 7 28.73 -14.49 4.64
C SER A 7 27.38 -13.94 4.17
N ALA A 8 27.40 -13.09 3.15
CA ALA A 8 26.21 -12.64 2.44
C ALA A 8 25.48 -13.88 1.90
N ARG A 9 24.41 -14.29 2.59
CA ARG A 9 23.55 -15.35 2.09
C ARG A 9 22.61 -14.77 1.03
N PRO A 10 22.50 -15.41 -0.15
CA PRO A 10 21.68 -14.92 -1.23
C PRO A 10 20.18 -14.89 -0.87
N ILE A 11 19.40 -14.06 -1.57
CA ILE A 11 18.00 -13.76 -1.25
C ILE A 11 17.06 -14.99 -1.29
N TRP A 12 17.50 -16.15 -1.77
CA TRP A 12 16.77 -17.41 -1.65
C TRP A 12 16.87 -18.07 -0.26
N ASP A 13 17.67 -17.55 0.69
CA ASP A 13 17.63 -18.02 2.09
C ASP A 13 16.37 -17.50 2.79
N VAL A 14 15.31 -18.32 2.73
CA VAL A 14 13.99 -18.07 3.29
C VAL A 14 14.03 -17.76 4.80
N ARG A 15 15.02 -18.30 5.54
CA ARG A 15 15.18 -18.05 6.98
C ARG A 15 15.77 -16.66 7.28
N ALA A 16 16.45 -16.02 6.33
CA ALA A 16 16.96 -14.66 6.47
C ALA A 16 15.87 -13.61 6.21
N GLN A 17 14.99 -13.85 5.23
CA GLN A 17 13.85 -12.97 4.94
C GLN A 17 12.81 -12.92 6.07
N LEU A 18 12.56 -14.06 6.74
CA LEU A 18 11.68 -14.12 7.91
C LEU A 18 12.26 -13.36 9.13
N ARG A 19 13.59 -13.20 9.20
CA ARG A 19 14.24 -12.38 10.24
C ARG A 19 14.25 -10.90 9.91
N THR A 20 14.32 -10.51 8.63
CA THR A 20 14.16 -9.10 8.23
C THR A 20 12.71 -8.62 8.32
N ALA A 21 11.72 -9.53 8.32
CA ALA A 21 10.34 -9.18 8.67
C ALA A 21 10.16 -8.69 10.13
N LYS A 22 11.12 -8.97 11.03
CA LYS A 22 11.15 -8.34 12.37
C LYS A 22 11.54 -6.85 12.35
N TRP A 23 12.11 -6.35 11.25
CA TRP A 23 12.58 -4.95 11.16
C TRP A 23 11.47 -3.93 10.85
N PHE A 24 10.32 -4.38 10.36
CA PHE A 24 9.11 -3.56 10.28
C PHE A 24 8.32 -3.81 11.57
N GLY A 25 8.52 -2.92 12.55
CA GLY A 25 8.07 -3.07 13.94
C GLY A 25 6.72 -3.79 14.11
N LYS A 26 6.69 -4.70 15.10
CA LYS A 26 5.56 -5.55 15.52
C LYS A 26 5.31 -6.86 14.76
N GLY A 27 6.34 -7.48 14.15
CA GLY A 27 6.25 -8.88 13.70
C GLY A 27 5.18 -9.17 12.64
N ARG A 28 4.71 -8.13 11.95
CA ARG A 28 3.73 -8.25 10.86
C ARG A 28 4.48 -8.32 9.54
N VAL A 29 4.54 -9.53 8.99
CA VAL A 29 4.94 -9.75 7.59
C VAL A 29 3.92 -9.02 6.71
N TRP A 30 4.40 -8.19 5.76
CA TRP A 30 3.51 -7.59 4.77
C TRP A 30 2.74 -8.71 4.05
N PRO A 31 1.43 -8.56 3.79
CA PRO A 31 0.64 -9.53 3.04
C PRO A 31 1.22 -9.89 1.66
N SER A 32 2.03 -9.00 1.08
CA SER A 32 2.69 -9.15 -0.21
C SER A 32 4.04 -9.87 -0.15
N VAL A 33 4.45 -10.45 0.99
CA VAL A 33 5.60 -11.36 0.98
C VAL A 33 5.15 -12.64 0.28
N SER A 34 5.66 -12.78 -0.94
CA SER A 34 5.17 -13.64 -2.01
C SER A 34 4.89 -15.08 -1.56
N ASN A 35 3.79 -15.61 -2.06
CA ASN A 35 3.29 -16.97 -1.80
C ASN A 35 4.32 -18.12 -1.97
N PRO A 36 5.33 -18.05 -2.86
CA PRO A 36 6.38 -19.08 -2.93
C PRO A 36 7.15 -19.27 -1.62
N LEU A 37 7.30 -18.21 -0.82
CA LEU A 37 8.07 -18.23 0.44
C LEU A 37 7.34 -18.95 1.57
N ARG A 38 6.01 -19.03 1.56
CA ARG A 38 5.22 -19.77 2.56
C ARG A 38 5.23 -21.27 2.30
N LYS A 39 5.06 -21.66 1.04
CA LYS A 39 5.09 -23.07 0.61
C LYS A 39 6.44 -23.72 0.89
N ALA A 40 7.54 -22.99 0.71
CA ALA A 40 8.90 -23.48 0.95
C ALA A 40 9.25 -23.77 2.42
N VAL A 41 8.45 -23.28 3.39
CA VAL A 41 8.70 -23.48 4.85
C VAL A 41 7.58 -24.24 5.55
N GLY A 42 6.70 -24.92 4.81
CA GLY A 42 5.61 -25.72 5.38
C GLY A 42 4.55 -24.89 6.10
N LEU A 43 4.48 -23.58 5.85
CA LEU A 43 3.38 -22.75 6.34
C LEU A 43 2.16 -22.95 5.44
N PRO A 44 0.94 -23.06 5.99
CA PRO A 44 -0.27 -23.26 5.20
C PRO A 44 -0.41 -22.15 4.16
N ASP A 45 -0.93 -22.54 2.98
CA ASP A 45 -1.23 -21.65 1.86
C ASP A 45 -2.30 -20.65 2.28
N ARG A 46 -1.86 -19.57 2.92
CA ARG A 46 -2.68 -18.40 3.18
C ARG A 46 -2.55 -17.51 1.95
N ARG A 47 -3.22 -17.90 0.86
CA ARG A 47 -3.60 -16.97 -0.19
C ARG A 47 -4.35 -15.83 0.48
N ILE A 48 -3.66 -14.71 0.70
CA ILE A 48 -4.30 -13.46 1.15
C ILE A 48 -5.11 -12.85 0.00
N PHE A 49 -4.98 -13.41 -1.19
CA PHE A 49 -5.80 -13.11 -2.34
C PHE A 49 -6.09 -14.46 -3.00
N ASN A 50 -7.31 -14.93 -2.87
CA ASN A 50 -7.91 -16.05 -3.59
C ASN A 50 -9.23 -15.47 -4.16
N ARG A 51 -9.83 -16.11 -5.16
CA ARG A 51 -11.20 -15.80 -5.62
C ARG A 51 -12.21 -15.74 -4.46
N ASN A 52 -11.93 -16.53 -3.41
CA ASN A 52 -12.69 -16.58 -2.15
C ASN A 52 -12.05 -15.74 -1.02
N TYR A 53 -11.21 -14.74 -1.33
CA TYR A 53 -10.68 -13.84 -0.29
C TYR A 53 -11.78 -12.90 0.18
N GLU A 54 -12.50 -13.36 1.19
CA GLU A 54 -13.16 -12.48 2.12
C GLU A 54 -12.06 -11.73 2.91
N PRO A 55 -11.98 -10.39 2.81
CA PRO A 55 -11.19 -9.61 3.76
C PRO A 55 -11.91 -9.63 5.11
N ARG A 56 -11.99 -10.79 5.76
CA ARG A 56 -12.68 -10.99 7.05
C ARG A 56 -12.25 -9.99 8.11
N VAL A 57 -11.04 -9.47 8.00
CA VAL A 57 -10.43 -8.50 8.93
C VAL A 57 -11.12 -7.12 8.85
N PHE A 58 -11.77 -6.78 7.73
CA PHE A 58 -12.39 -5.47 7.54
C PHE A 58 -13.89 -5.49 7.25
N GLN A 59 -14.45 -6.65 6.89
CA GLN A 59 -15.90 -6.81 6.63
C GLN A 59 -16.78 -6.23 7.73
N ARG A 60 -16.40 -6.42 9.01
CA ARG A 60 -17.19 -5.93 10.15
C ARG A 60 -17.39 -4.40 10.18
N TRP A 61 -16.56 -3.64 9.48
CA TRP A 61 -16.62 -2.18 9.48
C TRP A 61 -17.36 -1.60 8.26
N TYR A 62 -17.56 -2.40 7.22
CA TYR A 62 -18.28 -2.02 6.01
C TYR A 62 -19.71 -2.53 6.05
N SER A 63 -20.64 -1.79 5.44
CA SER A 63 -22.03 -2.22 5.34
C SER A 63 -22.13 -3.52 4.51
N PRO A 64 -23.11 -4.39 4.77
CA PRO A 64 -23.39 -5.54 3.90
C PRO A 64 -23.65 -5.12 2.45
N ASP A 65 -24.32 -3.99 2.25
CA ASP A 65 -24.66 -3.45 0.93
C ASP A 65 -23.40 -3.12 0.12
N LEU A 66 -22.46 -2.38 0.70
CA LEU A 66 -21.20 -2.03 0.02
C LEU A 66 -20.36 -3.28 -0.26
N LEU A 67 -20.34 -4.23 0.67
CA LEU A 67 -19.62 -5.48 0.48
C LEU A 67 -20.21 -6.29 -0.67
N ALA A 68 -21.53 -6.34 -0.79
CA ALA A 68 -22.21 -7.03 -1.89
C ALA A 68 -21.95 -6.32 -3.23
N GLU A 69 -22.09 -5.00 -3.28
CA GLU A 69 -21.89 -4.19 -4.49
C GLU A 69 -20.45 -4.28 -5.02
N THR A 70 -19.46 -4.34 -4.12
CA THR A 70 -18.04 -4.33 -4.50
C THR A 70 -17.42 -5.71 -4.61
N ALA A 71 -18.13 -6.79 -4.27
CA ALA A 71 -17.59 -8.14 -4.20
C ALA A 71 -16.98 -8.60 -5.53
N GLU A 72 -17.71 -8.40 -6.63
CA GLU A 72 -17.27 -8.80 -7.98
C GLU A 72 -16.01 -8.04 -8.39
N VAL A 73 -16.06 -6.70 -8.33
CA VAL A 73 -14.93 -5.82 -8.70
C VAL A 73 -13.68 -6.14 -7.87
N LEU A 74 -13.83 -6.36 -6.56
CA LEU A 74 -12.72 -6.75 -5.70
C LEU A 74 -12.19 -8.14 -6.04
N GLY A 75 -13.07 -9.09 -6.38
CA GLY A 75 -12.72 -10.42 -6.85
C GLY A 75 -11.88 -10.36 -8.12
N GLU A 76 -12.36 -9.65 -9.14
CA GLU A 76 -11.65 -9.44 -10.41
C GLU A 76 -10.29 -8.78 -10.21
N PHE A 77 -10.23 -7.72 -9.40
CA PHE A 77 -8.98 -7.05 -9.07
C PHE A 77 -7.99 -8.02 -8.41
N ASN A 78 -8.44 -8.82 -7.46
CA ASN A 78 -7.59 -9.79 -6.76
C ASN A 78 -7.06 -10.87 -7.72
N GLU A 79 -7.91 -11.40 -8.60
CA GLU A 79 -7.48 -12.37 -9.62
C GLU A 79 -6.41 -11.78 -10.53
N ARG A 80 -6.65 -10.57 -11.05
CA ARG A 80 -5.70 -9.87 -11.92
C ARG A 80 -4.41 -9.50 -11.20
N PHE A 81 -4.48 -9.17 -9.91
CA PHE A 81 -3.30 -8.88 -9.10
C PHE A 81 -2.43 -10.12 -8.91
N LEU A 82 -3.06 -11.27 -8.66
CA LEU A 82 -2.37 -12.54 -8.45
C LEU A 82 -1.75 -13.10 -9.73
N SER A 83 -2.39 -12.86 -10.88
CA SER A 83 -1.88 -13.37 -12.17
C SER A 83 -0.50 -12.80 -12.50
N VAL A 84 -0.13 -11.64 -11.96
CA VAL A 84 1.15 -10.95 -12.19
C VAL A 84 2.14 -11.07 -11.01
N ASP A 85 1.84 -11.86 -9.97
CA ASP A 85 2.69 -11.99 -8.76
C ASP A 85 3.70 -13.16 -8.84
N HIS A 86 3.96 -13.69 -10.03
CA HIS A 86 4.83 -14.84 -10.23
C HIS A 86 6.30 -14.47 -10.47
N ASP A 87 6.58 -13.29 -11.03
CA ASP A 87 7.94 -12.77 -11.20
C ASP A 87 8.00 -11.23 -11.13
N LEU A 88 9.22 -10.70 -10.98
CA LEU A 88 9.43 -9.27 -10.80
C LEU A 88 9.16 -8.46 -12.08
N ALA A 89 9.48 -8.98 -13.26
CA ALA A 89 9.29 -8.25 -14.51
C ALA A 89 7.79 -8.10 -14.82
N SER A 90 7.02 -9.19 -14.73
CA SER A 90 5.55 -9.15 -14.86
C SER A 90 4.92 -8.20 -13.84
N ARG A 91 5.44 -8.21 -12.60
CA ARG A 91 4.94 -7.31 -11.56
C ARG A 91 5.23 -5.84 -11.85
N LEU A 92 6.42 -5.52 -12.34
CA LEU A 92 6.80 -4.15 -12.69
C LEU A 92 6.00 -3.63 -13.89
N HIS A 93 5.75 -4.49 -14.88
CA HIS A 93 4.90 -4.16 -16.01
C HIS A 93 3.48 -3.81 -15.57
N ALA A 94 2.88 -4.66 -14.73
CA ALA A 94 1.57 -4.39 -14.15
C ALA A 94 1.54 -3.12 -13.28
N ASP A 95 2.58 -2.88 -12.47
CA ASP A 95 2.74 -1.66 -11.68
C ASP A 95 2.71 -0.40 -12.58
N MET A 96 3.29 -0.44 -13.78
CA MET A 96 3.29 0.66 -14.74
C MET A 96 1.96 0.83 -15.48
N GLU A 97 1.37 -0.27 -15.95
CA GLU A 97 0.23 -0.21 -16.87
C GLU A 97 -1.12 0.02 -16.18
N TRP A 98 -1.39 -0.68 -15.09
CA TRP A 98 -2.76 -0.72 -14.54
C TRP A 98 -2.83 -0.73 -13.01
N LEU A 99 -1.73 -1.00 -12.31
CA LEU A 99 -1.78 -1.18 -10.85
C LEU A 99 -1.38 0.05 -10.05
N ARG A 100 -0.11 0.45 -10.06
CA ARG A 100 0.40 1.46 -9.12
C ARG A 100 0.51 2.84 -9.73
N VAL A 101 1.20 2.94 -10.87
CA VAL A 101 1.44 4.23 -11.51
C VAL A 101 0.14 4.92 -11.89
N PRO A 102 -0.84 4.25 -12.54
CA PRO A 102 -2.12 4.89 -12.85
C PRO A 102 -2.86 5.38 -11.59
N PHE A 103 -2.88 4.57 -10.53
CA PHE A 103 -3.51 4.97 -9.26
C PHE A 103 -2.86 6.22 -8.66
N TRP A 104 -1.54 6.24 -8.52
CA TRP A 104 -0.83 7.35 -7.87
C TRP A 104 -0.82 8.62 -8.72
N VAL A 105 -0.65 8.49 -10.04
CA VAL A 105 -0.66 9.63 -10.95
C VAL A 105 -2.07 10.24 -10.99
N ASN A 106 -3.11 9.43 -11.10
CA ASN A 106 -4.49 9.93 -11.09
C ASN A 106 -4.86 10.61 -9.76
N ALA A 107 -4.46 10.03 -8.63
CA ALA A 107 -4.72 10.61 -7.32
C ALA A 107 -4.00 11.96 -7.13
N MET A 108 -2.75 12.06 -7.58
CA MET A 108 -1.98 13.29 -7.48
C MET A 108 -2.50 14.37 -8.42
N ASP A 109 -2.79 14.02 -9.67
CA ASP A 109 -3.33 14.93 -10.68
C ASP A 109 -4.63 15.59 -10.19
N LYS A 110 -5.61 14.77 -9.77
CA LYS A 110 -6.88 15.26 -9.20
C LYS A 110 -6.70 16.15 -7.97
N ALA A 111 -5.75 15.82 -7.10
CA ALA A 111 -5.49 16.60 -5.90
C ALA A 111 -4.89 17.98 -6.24
N MET A 112 -4.02 18.04 -7.25
CA MET A 112 -3.34 19.26 -7.64
C MET A 112 -4.20 20.16 -8.53
N MET A 113 -5.15 19.62 -9.30
CA MET A 113 -6.11 20.42 -10.09
C MET A 113 -6.95 21.42 -9.29
N GLN A 114 -7.02 21.27 -7.96
CA GLN A 114 -7.72 22.21 -7.09
C GLN A 114 -6.93 23.49 -6.81
N ILE A 115 -5.63 23.52 -7.16
CA ILE A 115 -4.71 24.65 -6.97
C ILE A 115 -3.92 24.89 -8.26
N PRO A 116 -3.39 26.11 -8.52
CA PRO A 116 -2.65 26.40 -9.75
C PRO A 116 -1.21 25.85 -9.71
N VAL A 117 -1.05 24.56 -9.42
CA VAL A 117 0.25 23.87 -9.33
C VAL A 117 0.25 22.64 -10.23
N GLU A 118 1.17 22.61 -11.19
CA GLU A 118 1.39 21.45 -12.05
C GLU A 118 2.50 20.56 -11.49
N VAL A 119 2.22 19.28 -11.28
CA VAL A 119 3.24 18.31 -10.83
C VAL A 119 3.78 17.52 -12.00
N ARG A 120 5.11 17.53 -12.15
CA ARG A 120 5.83 16.74 -13.17
C ARG A 120 6.45 15.49 -12.55
N MET A 121 6.50 14.42 -13.35
CA MET A 121 7.05 13.11 -12.95
C MET A 121 8.22 12.70 -13.86
N PRO A 122 9.44 13.26 -13.68
CA PRO A 122 10.56 13.01 -14.58
C PRO A 122 10.93 11.53 -14.75
N PHE A 123 10.66 10.70 -13.72
CA PHE A 123 10.91 9.26 -13.77
C PHE A 123 9.92 8.47 -14.65
N LEU A 124 8.85 9.11 -15.13
CA LEU A 124 7.87 8.52 -16.05
C LEU A 124 8.08 8.97 -17.49
N ASP A 125 9.21 9.60 -17.82
CA ASP A 125 9.60 9.85 -19.20
C ASP A 125 9.68 8.52 -19.97
N TYR A 126 9.05 8.45 -21.14
CA TYR A 126 8.93 7.19 -21.90
C TYR A 126 10.30 6.62 -22.28
N LYS A 127 11.29 7.47 -22.61
CA LYS A 127 12.64 6.99 -22.98
C LYS A 127 13.33 6.36 -21.79
N LEU A 128 13.19 6.96 -20.61
CA LEU A 128 13.74 6.40 -19.38
C LEU A 128 13.05 5.08 -19.01
N VAL A 129 11.73 5.03 -19.13
CA VAL A 129 10.96 3.81 -18.86
C VAL A 129 11.38 2.69 -19.82
N GLU A 130 11.35 2.93 -21.13
CA GLU A 130 11.76 1.96 -22.16
C GLU A 130 13.20 1.46 -21.92
N TYR A 131 14.12 2.38 -21.64
CA TYR A 131 15.49 2.02 -21.31
C TYR A 131 15.56 1.10 -20.10
N VAL A 132 14.91 1.45 -18.98
CA VAL A 132 14.95 0.65 -17.75
C VAL A 132 14.31 -0.72 -17.94
N PHE A 133 13.22 -0.82 -18.71
CA PHE A 133 12.56 -2.10 -19.00
C PHE A 133 13.37 -2.98 -19.96
N SER A 134 14.25 -2.40 -20.78
CA SER A 134 15.19 -3.17 -21.62
C SER A 134 16.35 -3.81 -20.83
N LEU A 135 16.59 -3.38 -19.60
CA LEU A 135 17.72 -3.85 -18.80
C LEU A 135 17.45 -5.19 -18.09
N PRO A 136 18.48 -6.02 -17.89
CA PRO A 136 18.38 -7.16 -17.00
C PRO A 136 17.93 -6.77 -15.59
N VAL A 137 17.08 -7.59 -14.97
CA VAL A 137 16.53 -7.37 -13.61
C VAL A 137 17.62 -7.09 -12.56
N SER A 138 18.83 -7.60 -12.76
CA SER A 138 20.00 -7.33 -11.90
C SER A 138 20.38 -5.85 -11.79
N TYR A 139 19.97 -4.99 -12.72
CA TYR A 139 20.16 -3.54 -12.63
C TYR A 139 19.11 -2.87 -11.74
N ILE A 140 17.93 -3.48 -11.59
CA ILE A 140 16.87 -3.00 -10.69
C ILE A 140 17.17 -3.49 -9.27
N TYR A 141 17.59 -4.74 -9.13
CA TYR A 141 17.89 -5.39 -7.87
C TYR A 141 19.21 -6.16 -7.89
N ARG A 142 20.16 -5.80 -7.01
CA ARG A 142 21.47 -6.47 -6.92
C ARG A 142 22.00 -6.50 -5.49
N HIS A 143 22.54 -7.63 -5.03
CA HIS A 143 23.23 -7.75 -3.73
C HIS A 143 22.45 -7.19 -2.53
N GLY A 144 21.12 -7.38 -2.48
CA GLY A 144 20.29 -6.82 -1.40
C GLY A 144 19.76 -5.40 -1.66
N TRP A 145 20.21 -4.74 -2.72
CA TRP A 145 19.89 -3.34 -3.01
C TRP A 145 18.85 -3.22 -4.12
N THR A 146 17.76 -2.52 -3.82
CA THR A 146 16.79 -2.05 -4.81
C THR A 146 17.26 -0.76 -5.48
N LYS A 147 16.76 -0.47 -6.68
CA LYS A 147 17.09 0.74 -7.46
C LYS A 147 18.58 0.82 -7.74
N TYR A 148 19.22 -0.32 -7.99
CA TYR A 148 20.68 -0.43 -8.01
C TYR A 148 21.31 0.47 -9.08
N ILE A 149 20.77 0.48 -10.30
CA ILE A 149 21.20 1.37 -11.38
C ILE A 149 21.06 2.85 -11.00
N LEU A 150 19.94 3.25 -10.38
CA LEU A 150 19.75 4.63 -9.93
C LEU A 150 20.80 5.02 -8.90
N ARG A 151 21.11 4.13 -7.95
CA ARG A 151 22.16 4.39 -6.94
C ARG A 151 23.52 4.59 -7.60
N LEU A 152 23.89 3.77 -8.57
CA LEU A 152 25.14 3.92 -9.31
C LEU A 152 25.17 5.22 -10.11
N ALA A 153 24.06 5.59 -10.77
CA ALA A 153 23.98 6.78 -11.59
C ALA A 153 24.14 8.10 -10.79
N VAL A 154 23.74 8.10 -9.51
CA VAL A 154 23.79 9.30 -8.66
C VAL A 154 24.87 9.25 -7.58
N LYS A 155 25.70 8.21 -7.55
CA LYS A 155 26.68 7.98 -6.47
C LYS A 155 27.69 9.13 -6.33
N ASP A 156 28.03 9.76 -7.44
CA ASP A 156 29.00 10.86 -7.51
C ASP A 156 28.33 12.24 -7.33
N LEU A 157 26.99 12.28 -7.24
CA LEU A 157 26.20 13.51 -7.08
C LEU A 157 25.69 13.74 -5.65
N LEU A 158 25.61 12.68 -4.84
CA LEU A 158 25.01 12.71 -3.51
C LEU A 158 25.93 12.05 -2.47
N PRO A 159 25.90 12.47 -1.20
CA PRO A 159 26.63 11.81 -0.13
C PRO A 159 26.33 10.30 -0.06
N GLU A 160 27.37 9.50 0.21
CA GLU A 160 27.28 8.04 0.29
C GLU A 160 26.18 7.57 1.25
N SER A 161 26.00 8.29 2.37
CA SER A 161 24.97 8.04 3.37
C SER A 161 23.53 8.16 2.83
N ILE A 162 23.31 8.98 1.81
CA ILE A 162 22.02 9.13 1.11
C ILE A 162 21.89 8.03 0.04
N VAL A 163 22.92 7.88 -0.80
CA VAL A 163 22.93 6.95 -1.95
C VAL A 163 22.74 5.51 -1.49
N TRP A 164 23.38 5.09 -0.40
CA TRP A 164 23.33 3.74 0.15
C TRP A 164 22.47 3.63 1.40
N ARG A 165 21.52 4.57 1.57
CA ARG A 165 20.53 4.44 2.63
C ARG A 165 19.69 3.18 2.42
N LYS A 166 19.67 2.33 3.45
CA LYS A 166 18.94 1.04 3.45
C LYS A 166 17.45 1.23 3.72
N THR A 167 17.12 2.16 4.62
CA THR A 167 15.74 2.39 5.05
C THR A 167 14.95 3.08 3.94
N LYS A 168 13.81 2.52 3.52
CA LYS A 168 12.81 3.26 2.75
C LYS A 168 11.90 3.96 3.74
N VAL A 169 11.79 5.28 3.63
CA VAL A 169 10.79 6.06 4.37
C VAL A 169 9.71 6.46 3.36
N GLY A 170 8.46 6.13 3.66
CA GLY A 170 7.31 6.57 2.88
C GLY A 170 6.90 7.99 3.25
N PHE A 171 6.07 8.61 2.42
CA PHE A 171 5.43 9.89 2.73
C PHE A 171 4.13 9.62 3.52
N THR A 172 4.26 9.02 4.69
CA THR A 172 3.10 8.65 5.50
C THR A 172 2.67 9.82 6.36
N VAL A 173 1.41 10.25 6.23
CA VAL A 173 0.77 11.18 7.18
C VAL A 173 0.59 10.50 8.54
N PRO A 174 0.77 11.23 9.67
CA PRO A 174 0.64 10.69 11.03
C PRO A 174 -0.83 10.52 11.44
N LYS A 175 -1.62 9.87 10.58
CA LYS A 175 -3.08 9.72 10.68
C LYS A 175 -3.55 9.16 12.02
N SER A 176 -2.85 8.18 12.60
CA SER A 176 -3.22 7.62 13.91
C SER A 176 -3.12 8.66 15.03
N GLN A 177 -2.06 9.48 15.03
CA GLN A 177 -1.90 10.55 16.02
C GLN A 177 -2.95 11.65 15.83
N TRP A 178 -3.29 11.99 14.59
CA TRP A 178 -4.33 12.97 14.31
C TRP A 178 -5.72 12.47 14.73
N LEU A 179 -6.08 11.23 14.42
CA LEU A 179 -7.35 10.64 14.82
C LEU A 179 -7.50 10.57 16.34
N GLU A 180 -6.42 10.23 17.06
CA GLU A 180 -6.40 10.21 18.52
C GLU A 180 -6.53 11.61 19.12
N LYS A 181 -5.74 12.57 18.62
CA LYS A 181 -5.78 13.97 19.08
C LYS A 181 -7.13 14.63 18.82
N HIS A 182 -7.82 14.26 17.75
CA HIS A 182 -9.08 14.87 17.33
C HIS A 182 -10.28 13.91 17.52
N HIS A 183 -10.28 13.11 18.60
CA HIS A 183 -11.28 12.06 18.81
C HIS A 183 -12.73 12.58 18.82
N GLU A 184 -12.98 13.75 19.41
CA GLU A 184 -14.31 14.37 19.47
C GLU A 184 -14.84 14.69 18.07
N TYR A 185 -13.98 15.27 17.23
CA TYR A 185 -14.30 15.57 15.83
C TYR A 185 -14.60 14.28 15.05
N VAL A 186 -13.84 13.21 15.28
CA VAL A 186 -14.08 11.91 14.66
C VAL A 186 -15.44 11.34 15.07
N GLN A 187 -15.78 11.38 16.37
CA GLN A 187 -17.06 10.91 16.87
C GLN A 187 -18.24 11.73 16.32
N ALA A 188 -18.12 13.05 16.31
CA ALA A 188 -19.13 13.96 15.76
C ALA A 188 -19.32 13.69 14.26
N SER A 189 -18.22 13.61 13.49
CA SER A 189 -18.27 13.35 12.04
C SER A 189 -19.04 12.06 11.71
N LEU A 190 -18.83 10.99 12.48
CA LEU A 190 -19.55 9.73 12.30
C LEU A 190 -21.01 9.80 12.75
N THR A 191 -21.28 10.49 13.86
CA THR A 191 -22.63 10.60 14.43
C THR A 191 -23.53 11.48 13.57
N ASP A 192 -23.04 12.66 13.18
CA ASP A 192 -23.78 13.65 12.39
C ASP A 192 -24.07 13.13 10.98
N ASN A 193 -23.16 12.33 10.42
CA ASN A 193 -23.32 11.72 9.10
C ASN A 193 -23.86 10.28 9.15
N ARG A 194 -24.34 9.79 10.31
CA ARG A 194 -24.75 8.38 10.51
C ARG A 194 -25.67 7.88 9.41
N ARG A 195 -26.74 8.62 9.10
CA ARG A 195 -27.72 8.22 8.08
C ARG A 195 -27.08 8.07 6.69
N ARG A 196 -26.21 9.00 6.31
CA ARG A 196 -25.56 9.04 4.99
C ARG A 196 -24.48 7.97 4.83
N LEU A 197 -23.80 7.64 5.93
CA LEU A 197 -22.72 6.66 5.97
C LEU A 197 -23.23 5.23 6.10
N SER A 198 -24.44 5.03 6.63
CA SER A 198 -24.97 3.70 6.97
C SER A 198 -25.00 2.70 5.81
N SER A 199 -25.16 3.17 4.57
CA SER A 199 -25.12 2.33 3.36
C SER A 199 -23.70 1.92 2.95
N TYR A 200 -22.65 2.47 3.55
CA TYR A 200 -21.25 2.23 3.19
C TYR A 200 -20.42 1.63 4.33
N VAL A 201 -20.67 2.06 5.57
CA VAL A 201 -19.93 1.63 6.76
C VAL A 201 -20.87 1.34 7.92
N ASN A 202 -20.46 0.41 8.78
CA ASN A 202 -21.21 0.07 9.99
C ASN A 202 -20.95 1.11 11.09
N VAL A 203 -21.58 2.29 10.97
CA VAL A 203 -21.37 3.44 11.87
C VAL A 203 -21.56 3.06 13.34
N ASP A 204 -22.61 2.30 13.66
CA ASP A 204 -22.89 1.88 15.04
C ASP A 204 -21.79 0.99 15.60
N THR A 205 -21.32 0.03 14.80
CA THR A 205 -20.21 -0.85 15.18
C THR A 205 -18.93 -0.06 15.39
N MET A 206 -18.67 0.94 14.54
CA MET A 206 -17.50 1.83 14.66
C MET A 206 -17.58 2.69 15.92
N LEU A 207 -18.72 3.33 16.20
CA LEU A 207 -18.90 4.20 17.37
C LEU A 207 -18.75 3.41 18.68
N SER A 208 -19.34 2.21 18.76
CA SER A 208 -19.21 1.34 19.94
C SER A 208 -17.80 0.77 20.14
N ASN A 209 -16.94 0.78 19.11
CA ASN A 209 -15.62 0.16 19.13
C ASN A 209 -14.51 1.08 18.58
N LEU A 210 -14.62 2.39 18.80
CA LEU A 210 -13.82 3.39 18.09
C LEU A 210 -12.30 3.16 18.18
N SER A 211 -11.81 2.80 19.36
CA SER A 211 -10.39 2.50 19.61
C SER A 211 -9.89 1.22 18.91
N ALA A 212 -10.80 0.31 18.56
CA ALA A 212 -10.49 -0.92 17.85
C ALA A 212 -10.61 -0.78 16.32
N VAL A 213 -11.17 0.34 15.82
CA VAL A 213 -11.25 0.62 14.38
C VAL A 213 -9.84 0.87 13.83
N PRO A 214 -9.40 0.16 12.78
CA PRO A 214 -8.12 0.45 12.13
C PRO A 214 -8.07 1.90 11.63
N SER A 215 -6.98 2.61 11.92
CA SER A 215 -6.84 4.04 11.58
C SER A 215 -7.10 4.34 10.10
N ASP A 216 -6.77 3.42 9.19
CA ASP A 216 -7.05 3.57 7.76
C ASP A 216 -8.55 3.63 7.43
N ILE A 217 -9.34 2.77 8.07
CA ILE A 217 -10.80 2.73 7.87
C ILE A 217 -11.43 3.95 8.50
N LEU A 218 -11.03 4.29 9.73
CA LEU A 218 -11.55 5.45 10.43
C LEU A 218 -11.23 6.75 9.67
N TRP A 219 -9.99 6.90 9.20
CA TRP A 219 -9.58 8.02 8.36
C TRP A 219 -10.43 8.14 7.09
N ARG A 220 -10.61 7.05 6.35
CA ARG A 220 -11.44 7.03 5.13
C ARG A 220 -12.90 7.41 5.43
N SER A 221 -13.46 6.87 6.51
CA SER A 221 -14.85 7.11 6.90
C SER A 221 -15.08 8.58 7.24
N VAL A 222 -14.17 9.20 8.01
CA VAL A 222 -14.24 10.63 8.35
C VAL A 222 -14.05 11.52 7.13
N ASN A 223 -13.09 11.21 6.25
CA ASN A 223 -12.89 11.98 5.01
C ASN A 223 -14.12 11.86 4.08
N PHE A 224 -14.70 10.67 4.00
CA PHE A 224 -15.90 10.44 3.19
C PHE A 224 -17.12 11.15 3.77
N ALA A 225 -17.29 11.14 5.09
CA ALA A 225 -18.30 11.94 5.77
C ALA A 225 -18.18 13.42 5.40
N LYS A 226 -16.95 13.96 5.47
CA LYS A 226 -16.68 15.34 5.09
C LYS A 226 -16.96 15.62 3.62
N TRP A 227 -16.61 14.69 2.74
CA TRP A 227 -16.91 14.79 1.32
C TRP A 227 -18.42 14.81 1.06
N LEU A 228 -19.21 13.97 1.75
CA LEU A 228 -20.67 13.97 1.67
C LEU A 228 -21.28 15.29 2.16
N GLU A 229 -20.71 15.92 3.19
CA GLU A 229 -21.14 17.25 3.64
C GLU A 229 -20.95 18.32 2.55
N ILE A 230 -19.81 18.28 1.86
CA ILE A 230 -19.43 19.30 0.86
C ILE A 230 -20.18 19.11 -0.45
N PHE A 231 -20.27 17.87 -0.95
CA PHE A 231 -20.72 17.59 -2.31
C PHE A 231 -22.11 16.95 -2.38
N HIS A 232 -22.66 16.47 -1.25
CA HIS A 232 -24.03 15.95 -1.16
C HIS A 232 -24.77 16.59 0.04
N PRO A 233 -24.96 17.91 0.08
CA PRO A 233 -25.68 18.58 1.16
C PRO A 233 -27.14 18.09 1.24
N ALA A 234 -27.71 18.04 2.44
CA ALA A 234 -29.05 17.48 2.66
C ALA A 234 -30.05 18.53 2.19
N GLY A 235 -30.62 18.36 0.99
CA GLY A 235 -31.60 19.29 0.47
C GLY A 235 -31.62 19.53 -1.04
N ILE A 236 -31.18 18.57 -1.87
CA ILE A 236 -31.51 18.52 -3.30
C ILE A 236 -31.90 17.08 -3.64
#